data_AF-A0AAW2WYJ4-F1
#
_entry.id   AF-A0AAW2WYJ4-F1
#
_cell.length_a   1.000
_cell.length_b   1.000
_cell.length_c   1.000
_cell.angle_alpha   90.00
_cell.angle_beta   90.00
_cell.angle_gamma   90.00
#
_symmetry.space_group_name_H-M   'P 1'
#
loop_
_entity.id
_entity.type
_entity.pdbx_description
1 polymer ?
#
loop_
_entity_poly.entity_id
_entity_poly.type
_entity_poly.pdbx_seq_one_letter_code
_entity_poly.pdbx_strand_id
1 'polypeptide(L)'
;MADELPLNCRTPTIAEYDGTADSMEHLSRFENAALLHRYTDGIKCRVFVTTFAREAQQWFNQLRVGAIGSFQEFRSLFLHQFASSWKVRKTELGLLAVRQKEDEPLKAYLQRFNTVALEVPAATQEVKASAFSQWLLDGDFFKSLAKKPISKFNAILARAAKYITWRKLKQPRRIAEERNARRSGRMLLPRNPVVTLETENPISRG
;
A
#
# COMPACT_ATOMS: atom_id res chain seq x y z
N MET A 1 -0.76 -45.94 12.09
CA MET A 1 -0.70 -45.58 13.53
C MET A 1 -1.00 -44.10 13.62
N ALA A 2 -1.98 -43.70 14.42
CA ALA A 2 -2.30 -42.28 14.61
C ALA A 2 -1.24 -41.68 15.55
N ASP A 3 -0.52 -40.66 15.09
CA ASP A 3 0.35 -39.88 15.96
C ASP A 3 -0.52 -39.20 17.02
N GLU A 4 -0.35 -39.60 18.28
CA GLU A 4 -0.98 -38.92 19.42
C GLU A 4 -0.58 -37.45 19.42
N LEU A 5 -1.55 -36.57 19.65
CA LEU A 5 -1.27 -35.15 19.79
C LEU A 5 -0.47 -34.99 21.10
N PRO A 6 0.75 -34.42 21.09
CA PRO A 6 1.39 -34.04 22.33
C PRO A 6 0.40 -33.19 23.14
N LEU A 7 0.17 -33.52 24.41
CA LEU A 7 -0.72 -32.75 25.29
C LEU A 7 -0.35 -31.24 25.36
N ASN A 8 0.83 -30.88 24.87
CA ASN A 8 1.37 -29.52 24.82
C ASN A 8 1.39 -28.92 23.40
N CYS A 9 0.58 -29.40 22.46
CA CYS A 9 0.40 -28.75 21.16
C CYS A 9 -0.15 -27.33 21.37
N ARG A 10 0.75 -26.35 21.44
CA ARG A 10 0.43 -24.92 21.56
C ARG A 10 -0.38 -24.53 20.34
N THR A 11 -1.68 -24.34 20.49
CA THR A 11 -2.52 -23.83 19.39
C THR A 11 -2.01 -22.46 18.97
N PRO A 12 -1.83 -22.22 17.67
CA PRO A 12 -1.39 -20.93 17.21
C PRO A 12 -2.51 -19.92 17.43
N THR A 13 -2.19 -18.73 17.91
CA THR A 13 -3.16 -17.64 18.07
C THR A 13 -3.49 -17.05 16.70
N ILE A 14 -4.34 -17.73 15.94
CA ILE A 14 -4.84 -17.30 14.64
C ILE A 14 -6.31 -16.96 14.80
N ALA A 15 -6.75 -15.89 14.13
CA ALA A 15 -8.16 -15.53 14.09
C ALA A 15 -9.00 -16.68 13.49
N GLU A 16 -10.21 -16.84 13.99
CA GLU A 16 -11.15 -17.79 13.42
C GLU A 16 -11.51 -17.41 11.98
N TYR A 17 -11.71 -18.42 11.15
CA TYR A 17 -12.06 -18.30 9.75
C TYR A 17 -13.52 -18.72 9.56
N ASP A 18 -14.38 -17.74 9.28
CA ASP A 18 -15.81 -17.96 9.08
C ASP A 18 -16.20 -18.25 7.62
N GLY A 19 -15.24 -18.29 6.70
CA GLY A 19 -15.50 -18.47 5.26
C GLY A 19 -15.61 -17.18 4.45
N THR A 20 -15.57 -16.00 5.08
CA THR A 20 -15.70 -14.71 4.38
C THR A 20 -14.35 -14.01 4.16
N ALA A 21 -13.39 -14.23 5.05
CA ALA A 21 -12.05 -13.69 4.94
C ALA A 21 -11.27 -14.30 3.75
N ASP A 22 -10.15 -13.68 3.40
CA ASP A 22 -9.25 -14.20 2.37
C ASP A 22 -8.68 -15.55 2.77
N SER A 23 -9.07 -16.61 2.07
CA SER A 23 -8.64 -17.97 2.36
C SER A 23 -7.13 -18.16 2.16
N MET A 24 -6.52 -17.49 1.18
CA MET A 24 -5.08 -17.57 0.94
C MET A 24 -4.29 -16.89 2.07
N GLU A 25 -4.79 -15.76 2.56
CA GLU A 25 -4.19 -15.05 3.70
C GLU A 25 -4.30 -15.89 4.98
N HIS A 26 -5.48 -16.46 5.26
CA HIS A 26 -5.71 -17.32 6.42
C HIS A 26 -4.79 -18.55 6.41
N LEU A 27 -4.72 -19.23 5.26
CA LEU A 27 -3.84 -20.38 5.07
C LEU A 27 -2.37 -20.01 5.28
N SER A 28 -1.91 -18.89 4.71
CA SER A 28 -0.51 -18.44 4.87
C SER A 28 -0.17 -18.14 6.33
N ARG A 29 -1.08 -17.50 7.07
CA ARG A 29 -0.90 -17.25 8.52
C ARG A 29 -0.77 -18.56 9.29
N PHE A 30 -1.62 -19.54 8.96
CA PHE A 30 -1.53 -20.87 9.55
C PHE A 30 -0.23 -21.59 9.22
N GLU A 31 0.21 -21.59 7.96
CA GLU A 31 1.46 -22.23 7.54
C GLU A 31 2.67 -21.62 8.26
N ASN A 32 2.70 -20.30 8.43
CA ASN A 32 3.76 -19.63 9.20
C ASN A 32 3.75 -20.06 10.68
N ALA A 33 2.57 -20.14 11.30
CA ALA A 33 2.48 -20.57 12.69
C ALA A 33 2.85 -22.05 12.86
N ALA A 34 2.39 -22.91 11.94
CA ALA A 34 2.73 -24.32 11.90
C ALA A 34 4.24 -24.55 11.73
N LEU A 35 4.91 -23.71 10.94
CA LEU A 35 6.36 -23.73 10.78
C LEU A 35 7.07 -23.38 12.10
N LEU A 36 6.64 -22.31 12.78
CA LEU A 36 7.20 -21.89 14.07
C LEU A 36 7.04 -22.95 15.15
N HIS A 37 5.89 -23.63 15.18
CA HIS A 37 5.61 -24.72 16.11
C HIS A 37 6.11 -26.09 15.64
N ARG A 38 6.71 -26.17 14.44
CA ARG A 38 7.28 -27.40 13.84
C ARG A 38 6.27 -28.55 13.74
N TYR A 39 5.03 -28.25 13.34
CA TYR A 39 3.99 -29.26 13.20
C TYR A 39 4.28 -30.26 12.07
N THR A 40 4.01 -31.53 12.34
CA THR A 40 3.89 -32.57 11.30
C THR A 40 2.56 -32.39 10.54
N ASP A 41 2.44 -32.99 9.37
CA ASP A 41 1.24 -32.83 8.54
C ASP A 41 -0.06 -33.29 9.23
N GLY A 42 -0.01 -34.37 10.01
CA GLY A 42 -1.16 -34.80 10.81
C GLY A 42 -1.58 -33.78 11.87
N ILE A 43 -0.60 -33.14 12.53
CA ILE A 43 -0.87 -32.06 13.49
C ILE A 43 -1.42 -30.84 12.77
N LYS A 44 -0.86 -30.48 11.61
CA LYS A 44 -1.37 -29.36 10.80
C LYS A 44 -2.85 -29.52 10.47
N CYS A 45 -3.27 -30.69 9.98
CA CYS A 45 -4.68 -30.93 9.67
C CYS A 45 -5.57 -30.71 10.90
N ARG A 46 -5.20 -31.30 12.04
CA ARG A 46 -6.01 -31.23 13.26
C ARG A 46 -6.10 -29.81 13.82
N VAL A 47 -4.98 -29.09 13.85
CA VAL A 47 -4.93 -27.70 14.36
C VAL A 47 -5.56 -26.72 13.37
N PHE A 48 -5.51 -26.98 12.06
CA PHE A 48 -6.14 -26.09 11.09
C PHE A 48 -7.66 -26.07 11.24
N VAL A 49 -8.29 -27.22 11.49
CA VAL A 49 -9.74 -27.31 11.76
C VAL A 49 -10.15 -26.47 12.96
N THR A 50 -9.32 -26.39 14.01
CA THR A 50 -9.65 -25.58 15.19
C THR A 50 -9.69 -24.09 14.91
N THR A 51 -9.24 -23.65 13.73
CA THR A 51 -9.36 -22.25 13.29
C THR A 51 -10.67 -21.97 12.55
N PHE A 52 -11.50 -22.97 12.26
CA PHE A 52 -12.73 -22.76 11.50
C PHE A 52 -13.88 -22.35 12.41
N ALA A 53 -14.72 -21.46 11.88
CA ALA A 53 -15.98 -21.05 12.48
C ALA A 53 -17.09 -21.10 11.43
N ARG A 54 -18.34 -21.11 11.91
CA ARG A 54 -19.55 -20.92 11.10
C ARG A 54 -19.56 -21.72 9.79
N GLU A 55 -19.61 -21.07 8.63
CA GLU A 55 -19.72 -21.69 7.31
C GLU A 55 -18.50 -22.58 7.00
N ALA A 56 -17.30 -22.23 7.47
CA ALA A 56 -16.11 -23.06 7.31
C ALA A 56 -16.17 -24.36 8.14
N GLN A 57 -16.69 -24.27 9.37
CA GLN A 57 -16.89 -25.46 10.21
C GLN A 57 -17.97 -26.37 9.62
N GLN A 58 -19.06 -25.79 9.09
CA GLN A 58 -20.12 -26.56 8.42
C GLN A 58 -19.60 -27.32 7.20
N TRP A 59 -18.79 -26.65 6.36
CA TRP A 59 -18.15 -27.31 5.23
C TRP A 59 -17.27 -28.48 5.66
N PHE A 60 -16.40 -28.27 6.66
CA PHE A 60 -15.52 -29.34 7.15
C PHE A 60 -16.32 -30.56 7.64
N ASN A 61 -17.43 -30.33 8.37
CA ASN A 61 -18.29 -31.40 8.87
C ASN A 61 -19.01 -32.19 7.75
N GLN A 62 -19.09 -31.65 6.54
CA GLN A 62 -19.70 -32.33 5.37
C GLN A 62 -18.69 -33.18 4.60
N LEU A 63 -17.38 -33.08 4.90
CA LEU A 63 -16.36 -33.89 4.25
C LEU A 63 -16.52 -35.36 4.65
N ARG A 64 -16.31 -36.26 3.68
CA ARG A 64 -16.31 -37.71 3.94
C ARG A 64 -15.14 -38.07 4.86
N VAL A 65 -15.36 -39.02 5.75
CA VAL A 65 -14.28 -39.60 6.56
C VAL A 65 -13.19 -40.14 5.63
N GLY A 66 -11.94 -39.77 5.90
CA GLY A 66 -10.80 -40.14 5.05
C GLY A 66 -10.60 -39.28 3.80
N ALA A 67 -11.38 -38.20 3.61
CA ALA A 67 -11.17 -37.28 2.48
C ALA A 67 -9.85 -36.48 2.56
N ILE A 68 -9.20 -36.45 3.73
CA ILE A 68 -7.95 -35.74 3.97
C ILE A 68 -6.90 -36.75 4.41
N GLY A 69 -5.99 -37.12 3.51
CA GLY A 69 -4.84 -37.99 3.79
C GLY A 69 -3.56 -37.23 4.10
N SER A 70 -3.46 -35.97 3.68
CA SER A 70 -2.31 -35.08 3.96
C SER A 70 -2.73 -33.63 4.15
N PHE A 71 -1.83 -32.82 4.71
CA PHE A 71 -2.08 -31.38 4.79
C PHE A 71 -2.15 -30.73 3.41
N GLN A 72 -1.41 -31.24 2.43
CA GLN A 72 -1.44 -30.75 1.05
C GLN A 72 -2.82 -30.96 0.40
N GLU A 73 -3.43 -32.13 0.60
CA GLU A 73 -4.80 -32.38 0.13
C GLU A 73 -5.81 -31.48 0.84
N PHE A 74 -5.66 -31.31 2.16
CA PHE A 74 -6.55 -30.42 2.91
C PHE A 74 -6.47 -28.98 2.42
N ARG A 75 -5.25 -28.46 2.20
CA ARG A 75 -4.99 -27.16 1.60
C ARG A 75 -5.70 -27.02 0.25
N SER A 76 -5.61 -28.02 -0.61
CA SER A 76 -6.25 -28.00 -1.93
C SER A 76 -7.77 -27.95 -1.82
N LEU A 77 -8.38 -28.81 -0.99
CA LEU A 77 -9.83 -28.83 -0.74
C LEU A 77 -10.33 -27.50 -0.15
N PHE A 78 -9.60 -26.95 0.81
CA PHE A 78 -9.93 -25.67 1.44
C PHE A 78 -9.90 -24.52 0.43
N LEU A 79 -8.81 -24.39 -0.34
CA LEU A 79 -8.70 -23.33 -1.34
C LEU A 79 -9.71 -23.47 -2.47
N HIS A 80 -10.07 -24.70 -2.84
CA HIS A 80 -11.12 -24.96 -3.81
C HIS A 80 -12.50 -24.56 -3.27
N GLN A 81 -12.83 -24.94 -2.03
CA GLN A 81 -14.11 -24.59 -1.40
C GLN A 81 -14.29 -23.08 -1.29
N PHE A 82 -13.26 -22.37 -0.81
CA PHE A 82 -13.32 -20.92 -0.55
C PHE A 82 -12.71 -20.10 -1.69
N ALA A 83 -12.70 -20.62 -2.91
CA ALA A 83 -12.17 -19.93 -4.08
C ALA A 83 -12.80 -18.55 -4.31
N SER A 84 -14.09 -18.40 -3.99
CA SER A 84 -14.81 -17.14 -4.09
C SER A 84 -14.38 -16.08 -3.07
N SER A 85 -13.75 -16.48 -1.96
CA SER A 85 -13.26 -15.56 -0.93
C SER A 85 -11.84 -15.06 -1.19
N TRP A 86 -11.19 -15.55 -2.26
CA TRP A 86 -9.88 -15.06 -2.67
C TRP A 86 -9.96 -13.56 -2.94
N LYS A 87 -9.22 -12.76 -2.17
CA LYS A 87 -9.05 -11.37 -2.57
C LYS A 87 -8.16 -11.36 -3.80
N VAL A 88 -8.70 -10.85 -4.91
CA VAL A 88 -7.92 -10.64 -6.13
C VAL A 88 -6.69 -9.81 -5.75
N ARG A 89 -5.51 -10.40 -5.87
CA ARG A 89 -4.26 -9.65 -5.69
C ARG A 89 -4.29 -8.46 -6.64
N LYS A 90 -4.19 -7.25 -6.10
CA LYS A 90 -4.18 -6.04 -6.94
C LYS A 90 -2.98 -6.13 -7.87
N THR A 91 -3.21 -5.84 -9.13
CA THR A 91 -2.17 -5.84 -10.16
C THR A 91 -1.42 -4.51 -10.15
N GLU A 92 -0.28 -4.44 -10.84
CA GLU A 92 0.45 -3.19 -11.03
C GLU A 92 -0.41 -2.11 -11.72
N LEU A 93 -1.37 -2.52 -12.56
CA LEU A 93 -2.38 -1.62 -13.15
C LEU A 93 -3.21 -0.90 -12.08
N GLY A 94 -3.42 -1.52 -10.92
CA GLY A 94 -4.09 -0.89 -9.78
C GLY A 94 -3.35 0.33 -9.25
N LEU A 95 -2.02 0.40 -9.41
CA LEU A 95 -1.23 1.59 -9.05
C LEU A 95 -1.48 2.75 -10.02
N LEU A 96 -1.67 2.47 -11.30
CA LEU A 96 -1.96 3.48 -12.32
C LEU A 96 -3.35 4.10 -12.17
N ALA A 97 -4.26 3.43 -11.46
CA ALA A 97 -5.58 3.97 -11.12
C ALA A 97 -5.52 4.98 -9.97
N VAL A 98 -4.44 5.01 -9.18
CA VAL A 98 -4.31 5.93 -8.05
C VAL A 98 -3.81 7.28 -8.51
N ARG A 99 -4.75 8.14 -8.93
CA ARG A 99 -4.47 9.52 -9.32
C ARG A 99 -4.63 10.48 -8.15
N GLN A 100 -3.74 11.47 -8.06
CA GLN A 100 -3.92 12.59 -7.15
C GLN A 100 -5.08 13.47 -7.64
N LYS A 101 -6.03 13.75 -6.76
CA LYS A 101 -7.17 14.65 -7.07
C LYS A 101 -6.77 16.11 -6.91
N GLU A 102 -7.41 17.02 -7.65
CA GLU A 102 -7.07 18.46 -7.68
C GLU A 102 -7.09 19.12 -6.29
N ASP A 103 -8.02 18.72 -5.44
CA ASP A 103 -8.20 19.20 -4.07
C ASP A 103 -7.45 18.35 -3.03
N GLU A 104 -6.73 17.31 -3.45
CA GLU A 104 -6.08 16.38 -2.55
C GLU A 104 -4.66 16.83 -2.17
N PRO A 105 -4.40 17.11 -0.88
CA PRO A 105 -3.05 17.47 -0.45
C PRO A 105 -2.10 16.28 -0.61
N LEU A 106 -0.84 16.56 -0.94
CA LEU A 106 0.21 15.55 -1.15
C LEU A 106 0.25 14.47 -0.07
N LYS A 107 0.03 14.83 1.20
CA LYS A 107 0.03 13.87 2.31
C LYS A 107 -1.07 12.81 2.15
N ALA A 108 -2.30 13.22 1.79
CA ALA A 108 -3.43 12.32 1.62
C ALA A 108 -3.23 11.41 0.41
N TYR A 109 -2.75 11.99 -0.71
CA TYR A 109 -2.39 11.21 -1.89
C TYR A 109 -1.31 10.16 -1.60
N LEU A 110 -0.23 10.56 -0.92
CA LEU A 110 0.86 9.66 -0.53
C LEU A 110 0.36 8.49 0.34
N GLN A 111 -0.55 8.76 1.27
CA GLN A 111 -1.15 7.73 2.12
C GLN A 111 -1.97 6.74 1.30
N ARG A 112 -2.87 7.22 0.44
CA ARG A 112 -3.67 6.37 -0.45
C ARG A 112 -2.80 5.52 -1.39
N PHE A 113 -1.82 6.15 -2.03
CA PHE A 113 -0.91 5.44 -2.93
C PHE A 113 -0.12 4.37 -2.19
N ASN A 114 0.41 4.69 -1.00
CA ASN A 114 1.16 3.72 -0.20
C ASN A 114 0.29 2.53 0.25
N THR A 115 -0.98 2.75 0.60
CA THR A 115 -1.91 1.66 0.93
C THR A 115 -2.09 0.70 -0.25
N VAL A 116 -2.35 1.22 -1.45
CA VAL A 116 -2.47 0.37 -2.65
C VAL A 116 -1.12 -0.29 -3.00
N ALA A 117 -0.01 0.41 -2.81
CA ALA A 117 1.34 -0.13 -3.08
C ALA A 117 1.73 -1.30 -2.15
N LEU A 118 1.15 -1.40 -0.95
CA LEU A 118 1.35 -2.54 -0.05
C LEU A 118 0.54 -3.77 -0.48
N GLU A 119 -0.59 -3.56 -1.16
CA GLU A 119 -1.44 -4.63 -1.69
C GLU A 119 -0.93 -5.22 -3.01
N VAL A 120 0.09 -4.61 -3.61
CA VAL A 120 0.77 -5.06 -4.84
C VAL A 120 2.24 -5.43 -4.53
N PRO A 121 2.50 -6.59 -3.90
CA PRO A 121 3.86 -7.00 -3.52
C PRO A 121 4.77 -7.31 -4.71
N ALA A 122 4.20 -7.65 -5.87
CA ALA A 122 4.96 -7.89 -7.10
C ALA A 122 5.59 -6.62 -7.70
N ALA A 123 5.01 -5.44 -7.41
CA ALA A 123 5.49 -4.19 -7.97
C ALA A 123 6.84 -3.79 -7.39
N THR A 124 7.82 -3.57 -8.27
CA THR A 124 9.16 -3.09 -7.89
C THR A 124 9.12 -1.66 -7.38
N GLN A 125 10.21 -1.21 -6.74
CA GLN A 125 10.33 0.18 -6.27
C GLN A 125 10.29 1.17 -7.43
N GLU A 126 10.77 0.75 -8.60
CA GLU A 126 10.83 1.51 -9.85
C GLU A 126 9.45 1.65 -10.48
N VAL A 127 8.68 0.56 -10.54
CA VAL A 127 7.28 0.58 -11.00
C VAL A 127 6.44 1.50 -10.11
N LYS A 128 6.57 1.38 -8.78
CA LYS A 128 5.88 2.24 -7.81
C LYS A 128 6.27 3.72 -7.98
N ALA A 129 7.55 4.01 -8.19
CA ALA A 129 8.04 5.38 -8.38
C ALA A 129 7.52 6.00 -9.68
N SER A 130 7.52 5.23 -10.77
CA SER A 130 7.01 5.65 -12.07
C SER A 130 5.51 5.96 -11.99
N ALA A 131 4.70 5.01 -11.49
CA ALA A 131 3.26 5.17 -11.34
C ALA A 131 2.90 6.36 -10.42
N PHE A 132 3.60 6.52 -9.30
CA PHE A 132 3.38 7.65 -8.39
C PHE A 132 3.63 9.00 -9.08
N SER A 133 4.73 9.11 -9.83
CA SER A 133 5.15 10.36 -10.45
C SER A 133 4.28 10.73 -11.65
N GLN A 134 3.79 9.73 -12.39
CA GLN A 134 2.92 9.90 -13.55
C GLN A 134 1.58 10.57 -13.18
N TRP A 135 1.03 10.25 -12.00
CA TRP A 135 -0.28 10.74 -11.58
C TRP A 135 -0.22 11.75 -10.42
N LEU A 136 0.97 12.28 -10.16
CA LEU A 136 1.19 13.38 -9.23
C LEU A 136 0.79 14.70 -9.90
N LEU A 137 0.05 15.54 -9.19
CA LEU A 137 -0.31 16.86 -9.71
C LEU A 137 0.89 17.79 -9.83
N ASP A 138 0.84 18.64 -10.83
CA ASP A 138 1.78 19.72 -11.02
C ASP A 138 1.82 20.64 -9.78
N GLY A 139 3.02 20.80 -9.23
CA GLY A 139 3.23 21.56 -8.01
C GLY A 139 4.70 21.57 -7.60
N ASP A 140 5.05 22.24 -6.50
CA ASP A 140 6.48 22.37 -6.12
C ASP A 140 7.13 21.02 -5.83
N PHE A 141 6.36 20.03 -5.34
CA PHE A 141 6.89 18.69 -5.12
C PHE A 141 7.16 17.96 -6.43
N PHE A 142 6.23 18.03 -7.41
CA PHE A 142 6.47 17.49 -8.76
C PHE A 142 7.70 18.15 -9.40
N LYS A 143 7.80 19.49 -9.34
CA LYS A 143 8.99 20.23 -9.81
C LYS A 143 10.27 19.80 -9.11
N SER A 144 10.21 19.49 -7.82
CA SER A 144 11.33 18.94 -7.06
C SER A 144 11.75 17.55 -7.55
N LEU A 145 10.81 16.70 -7.97
CA LEU A 145 11.11 15.40 -8.55
C LEU A 145 11.68 15.54 -9.96
N ALA A 146 11.12 16.42 -10.79
CA ALA A 146 11.63 16.69 -12.14
C ALA A 146 13.07 17.22 -12.12
N LYS A 147 13.40 18.12 -11.18
CA LYS A 147 14.77 18.65 -11.03
C LYS A 147 15.79 17.62 -10.56
N LYS A 148 15.36 16.67 -9.72
CA LYS A 148 16.23 15.62 -9.19
C LYS A 148 15.47 14.30 -9.19
N PRO A 149 15.43 13.59 -10.34
CA PRO A 149 14.68 12.35 -10.47
C PRO A 149 15.07 11.32 -9.41
N ILE A 150 14.10 10.52 -8.98
CA ILE A 150 14.29 9.40 -8.06
C ILE A 150 13.65 8.17 -8.67
N SER A 151 14.41 7.09 -8.79
CA SER A 151 13.92 5.81 -9.32
C SER A 151 13.32 4.89 -8.25
N LYS A 152 13.60 5.11 -6.96
CA LYS A 152 13.10 4.24 -5.87
C LYS A 152 11.98 4.89 -5.08
N PHE A 153 10.83 4.22 -4.98
CA PHE A 153 9.65 4.75 -4.28
C PHE A 153 9.92 5.10 -2.80
N ASN A 154 10.66 4.27 -2.06
CA ASN A 154 11.03 4.60 -0.66
C ASN A 154 11.82 5.92 -0.52
N ALA A 155 12.64 6.26 -1.52
CA ALA A 155 13.35 7.53 -1.51
C ALA A 155 12.44 8.72 -1.86
N ILE A 156 11.37 8.51 -2.65
CA ILE A 156 10.29 9.48 -2.86
C ILE A 156 9.55 9.73 -1.55
N LEU A 157 9.18 8.67 -0.81
CA LEU A 157 8.53 8.80 0.51
C LEU A 157 9.37 9.65 1.46
N ALA A 158 10.67 9.38 1.56
CA ALA A 158 11.59 10.15 2.40
C ALA A 158 11.66 11.63 2.01
N ARG A 159 11.65 11.94 0.71
CA ARG A 159 11.64 13.33 0.23
C ARG A 159 10.29 14.02 0.47
N ALA A 160 9.19 13.31 0.24
CA ALA A 160 7.83 13.81 0.49
C ALA A 160 7.66 14.18 1.97
N ALA A 161 8.14 13.33 2.89
CA ALA A 161 8.12 13.62 4.32
C ALA A 161 8.86 14.93 4.66
N LYS A 162 10.08 15.12 4.13
CA LYS A 162 10.86 16.36 4.31
C LYS A 162 10.12 17.58 3.75
N TYR A 163 9.53 17.45 2.56
CA TYR A 163 8.78 18.53 1.91
C TYR A 163 7.52 18.91 2.70
N ILE A 164 6.75 17.93 3.18
CA ILE A 164 5.56 18.16 4.01
C ILE A 164 5.94 18.87 5.32
N THR A 165 6.99 18.42 6.00
CA THR A 165 7.50 19.08 7.21
C THR A 165 7.93 20.51 6.93
N TRP A 166 8.70 20.73 5.86
CA TRP A 166 9.14 22.07 5.46
C TRP A 166 7.97 23.01 5.14
N ARG A 167 6.94 22.54 4.42
CA ARG A 167 5.73 23.35 4.14
C ARG A 167 5.01 23.75 5.42
N LYS A 168 4.84 22.80 6.36
CA LYS A 168 4.21 23.06 7.65
C LYS A 168 4.97 24.11 8.47
N LEU A 169 6.31 24.11 8.42
CA LEU A 169 7.13 25.10 9.13
C LEU A 169 7.09 26.49 8.47
N LYS A 170 6.98 26.57 7.13
CA LYS A 170 6.91 27.84 6.40
C LYS A 170 5.55 28.52 6.47
N GLN A 171 4.46 27.76 6.56
CA GLN A 171 3.09 28.30 6.54
C GLN A 171 2.84 29.35 7.65
N PRO A 172 3.17 29.09 8.93
CA PRO A 172 2.99 30.06 10.01
C PRO A 172 3.83 31.33 9.82
N ARG A 173 5.06 31.17 9.31
CA ARG A 173 5.96 32.30 9.04
C ARG A 173 5.40 33.23 7.96
N ARG A 174 4.91 32.69 6.84
CA ARG A 174 4.24 33.50 5.80
C ARG A 174 3.01 34.23 6.33
N ILE A 175 2.17 33.55 7.11
CA ILE A 175 0.96 34.19 7.68
C ILE A 175 1.35 35.31 8.66
N ALA A 176 2.39 35.11 9.47
CA ALA A 176 2.89 36.13 10.38
C ALA A 176 3.53 37.32 9.65
N GLU A 177 4.32 37.06 8.60
CA GLU A 177 4.92 38.07 7.74
C GLU A 177 3.86 38.88 7.00
N GLU A 178 2.84 38.24 6.43
CA GLU A 178 1.71 38.91 5.76
C GLU A 178 0.88 39.74 6.76
N ARG A 179 0.66 39.24 7.98
CA ARG A 179 0.00 40.00 9.05
C ARG A 179 0.82 41.22 9.48
N ASN A 180 2.14 41.07 9.62
CA ASN A 180 3.03 42.18 9.96
C ASN A 180 3.12 43.20 8.82
N ALA A 181 3.18 42.77 7.56
CA ALA A 181 3.17 43.67 6.40
C ALA A 181 1.87 44.49 6.33
N ARG A 182 0.70 43.85 6.57
CA ARG A 182 -0.59 44.54 6.67
C ARG A 182 -0.65 45.54 7.83
N ARG A 183 -0.08 45.20 8.99
CA ARG A 183 -0.02 46.10 10.17
C ARG A 183 0.96 47.27 9.98
N SER A 184 2.04 47.06 9.25
CA SER A 184 3.09 48.08 9.05
C SER A 184 2.85 48.99 7.84
N GLY A 185 1.73 48.82 7.11
CA GLY A 185 1.41 49.63 5.94
C GLY A 185 2.33 49.43 4.73
N ARG A 186 3.25 48.44 4.76
CA ARG A 186 4.14 48.13 3.64
C ARG A 186 3.42 47.16 2.69
N MET A 187 2.89 47.67 1.59
CA MET A 187 2.52 46.83 0.44
C MET A 187 3.77 46.07 -0.03
N LEU A 188 3.75 44.73 0.07
CA LEU A 188 4.74 43.90 -0.61
C LEU A 188 4.45 44.01 -2.11
N LEU A 189 5.32 44.73 -2.82
CA LEU A 189 5.25 44.80 -4.28
C LEU A 189 5.32 43.38 -4.86
N PRO A 190 4.47 43.02 -5.85
CA PRO A 190 4.62 41.77 -6.57
C PRO A 190 6.00 41.76 -7.22
N ARG A 191 6.68 40.61 -7.19
CA ARG A 191 7.89 40.40 -7.99
C ARG A 191 7.58 40.72 -9.45
N ASN A 192 8.29 41.68 -10.03
CA ASN A 192 8.18 42.06 -11.43
C ASN A 192 8.20 40.82 -12.34
N PRO A 193 7.31 40.73 -13.33
CA PRO A 193 7.46 39.77 -14.42
C PRO A 193 8.73 40.12 -15.20
N VAL A 194 9.48 39.07 -15.57
CA VAL A 194 10.62 39.18 -16.48
C VAL A 194 10.13 39.80 -17.77
N VAL A 195 10.57 41.02 -18.06
CA VAL A 195 10.42 41.64 -19.38
C VAL A 195 11.28 40.83 -20.34
N THR A 196 10.66 40.03 -21.20
CA THR A 196 11.33 39.53 -22.40
C THR A 196 11.55 40.74 -23.29
N LEU A 197 12.82 41.13 -23.45
CA LEU A 197 13.24 42.10 -24.45
C LEU A 197 12.91 41.51 -25.83
N GLU A 198 11.83 41.98 -26.43
CA GLU A 198 11.68 41.97 -27.88
C GLU A 198 12.74 42.92 -28.43
N THR A 199 13.79 42.37 -29.03
CA THR A 199 14.68 43.15 -29.88
C THR A 199 13.96 43.36 -31.21
N GLU A 200 13.33 44.52 -31.35
CA GLU A 200 13.00 45.11 -32.64
C GLU A 200 14.29 45.23 -33.48
N ASN A 201 14.23 44.73 -34.70
CA ASN A 201 15.28 44.85 -35.70
C ASN A 201 14.92 46.02 -36.63
N PRO A 202 15.68 47.13 -36.67
CA PRO A 202 15.36 48.22 -37.57
C PRO A 202 15.90 47.99 -38.98
N ILE A 203 15.00 48.19 -39.93
CA ILE A 203 15.17 48.17 -41.38
C ILE A 203 16.11 49.30 -41.85
N SER A 204 17.01 49.03 -42.82
CA SER A 204 17.22 49.79 -44.08
C SER A 204 18.49 49.35 -44.82
N ARG A 205 18.34 48.74 -46.01
CA ARG A 205 18.45 49.33 -47.39
C ARG A 205 19.88 49.42 -47.93
N GLY A 206 20.10 48.72 -49.05
CA GLY A 206 21.25 48.74 -49.93
C GLY A 206 21.06 47.69 -51.02
#